data_AF-A0AA88HMM6-F1
#
_entry.id   AF-A0AA88HMM6-F1
#
_cell.length_a   1.000
_cell.length_b   1.000
_cell.length_c   1.000
_cell.angle_alpha   90.00
_cell.angle_beta   90.00
_cell.angle_gamma   90.00
#
_symmetry.space_group_name_H-M   'P 1'
#
loop_
_entity.id
_entity.type
_entity.pdbx_description
1 polymer ?
#
loop_
_entity_poly.entity_id
_entity_poly.type
_entity_poly.pdbx_seq_one_letter_code
_entity_poly.pdbx_strand_id
1 'polypeptide(L)'
;MAETYWDNLVPYYGGPLSGRIYLAYSDTNSIFIKIFTKDLVGDLTSPTLRPIMDFSNWDPFKYPHLVNSQKKNEFGSIKNELGSDTFIKLIGASPECYCVVTQNEKLKKAAKGTSKHLMKKYLMAERFKEAVFEGRVNRTTTNAIRSLKLKLYTMEVVRTAISGVSDMVYIFDDGITTLPLGHYKIEEMK
;
A
#
# COMPACT_ATOMS: atom_id res chain seq x y z
N MET A 1 -8.34 -7.92 -7.51
CA MET A 1 -7.28 -6.91 -7.28
C MET A 1 -6.14 -7.07 -8.28
N ALA A 2 -5.39 -8.18 -8.25
CA ALA A 2 -4.35 -8.45 -9.26
C ALA A 2 -4.93 -8.51 -10.69
N GLU A 3 -6.00 -9.28 -10.89
CA GLU A 3 -6.77 -9.32 -12.15
C GLU A 3 -7.21 -7.92 -12.60
N THR A 4 -7.81 -7.14 -11.69
CA THR A 4 -8.26 -5.80 -12.05
C THR A 4 -7.12 -4.88 -12.49
N TYR A 5 -5.94 -5.01 -11.88
CA TYR A 5 -4.75 -4.28 -12.32
C TYR A 5 -4.27 -4.75 -13.70
N TRP A 6 -4.07 -6.06 -13.89
CA TRP A 6 -3.49 -6.62 -15.11
C TRP A 6 -4.43 -6.67 -16.30
N ASP A 7 -5.74 -6.86 -16.07
CA ASP A 7 -6.73 -7.09 -17.13
C ASP A 7 -7.46 -5.79 -17.53
N ASN A 8 -7.49 -4.78 -16.65
CA ASN A 8 -8.24 -3.54 -16.92
C ASN A 8 -7.33 -2.31 -16.94
N LEU A 9 -6.55 -2.07 -15.87
CA LEU A 9 -5.75 -0.86 -15.76
C LEU A 9 -4.54 -0.88 -16.70
N VAL A 10 -3.74 -1.95 -16.66
CA VAL A 10 -2.53 -2.07 -17.49
C VAL A 10 -2.83 -1.94 -18.98
N PRO A 11 -3.84 -2.63 -19.56
CA PRO A 11 -4.18 -2.49 -20.98
C PRO A 11 -4.68 -1.08 -21.32
N TYR A 12 -5.50 -0.47 -20.45
CA TYR A 12 -5.99 0.89 -20.67
C TYR A 12 -4.87 1.92 -20.80
N TYR A 13 -3.83 1.80 -19.98
CA TYR A 13 -2.67 2.70 -20.03
C TYR A 13 -1.60 2.29 -21.06
N GLY A 14 -1.89 1.36 -21.97
CA GLY A 14 -1.00 0.98 -23.08
C GLY A 14 -0.06 -0.19 -22.79
N GLY A 15 -0.34 -0.98 -21.76
CA GLY A 15 0.42 -2.18 -21.42
C GLY A 15 1.56 -1.96 -20.41
N PRO A 16 2.24 -3.05 -19.99
CA PRO A 16 3.23 -3.03 -18.91
C PRO A 16 4.51 -2.25 -19.26
N LEU A 17 4.81 -2.09 -20.55
CA LEU A 17 6.00 -1.38 -21.04
C LEU A 17 5.69 0.06 -21.48
N SER A 18 4.45 0.52 -21.30
CA SER A 18 4.02 1.87 -21.70
C SER A 18 4.73 2.99 -20.94
N GLY A 19 5.26 2.69 -19.76
CA GLY A 19 5.76 3.67 -18.81
C GLY A 19 4.69 4.60 -18.25
N ARG A 20 3.40 4.29 -18.45
CA ARG A 20 2.29 5.13 -17.98
C ARG A 20 1.66 4.64 -16.69
N ILE A 21 1.88 3.38 -16.32
CA ILE A 21 1.37 2.78 -15.10
C ILE A 21 2.44 1.90 -14.45
N TYR A 22 2.59 2.02 -13.14
CA TYR A 22 3.51 1.21 -12.34
C TYR A 22 2.81 0.73 -11.07
N LEU A 23 2.98 -0.54 -10.74
CA LEU A 23 2.59 -1.09 -9.44
C LEU A 23 3.67 -0.71 -8.43
N ALA A 24 3.35 0.18 -7.49
CA ALA A 24 4.29 0.64 -6.47
C ALA A 24 4.28 -0.28 -5.24
N TYR A 25 3.12 -0.82 -4.88
CA TYR A 25 2.96 -1.72 -3.75
C TYR A 25 1.60 -2.44 -3.81
N SER A 26 1.50 -3.64 -3.23
CA SER A 26 0.24 -4.36 -3.09
C SER A 26 0.11 -5.02 -1.72
N ASP A 27 -1.10 -5.05 -1.20
CA ASP A 27 -1.54 -5.83 -0.04
C ASP A 27 -2.79 -6.63 -0.43
N THR A 28 -3.26 -7.50 0.45
CA THR A 28 -4.37 -8.45 0.26
C THR A 28 -5.54 -7.88 -0.53
N ASN A 29 -5.98 -6.67 -0.20
CA ASN A 29 -7.13 -5.99 -0.80
C ASN A 29 -6.85 -4.54 -1.21
N SER A 30 -5.59 -4.11 -1.26
CA SER A 30 -5.22 -2.75 -1.69
C SER A 30 -4.03 -2.79 -2.64
N ILE A 31 -4.02 -1.88 -3.62
CA ILE A 31 -2.90 -1.66 -4.54
C ILE A 31 -2.60 -0.18 -4.55
N PHE A 32 -1.31 0.13 -4.59
CA PHE A 32 -0.81 1.47 -4.78
C PHE A 32 -0.18 1.52 -6.15
N ILE A 33 -0.74 2.36 -7.01
CA ILE A 33 -0.35 2.47 -8.40
C ILE A 33 0.08 3.90 -8.69
N LYS A 34 1.15 4.04 -9.47
CA LYS A 34 1.60 5.31 -10.02
C LYS A 34 1.14 5.39 -11.46
N ILE A 35 0.28 6.36 -11.76
CA ILE A 35 -0.26 6.60 -13.10
C ILE A 35 0.26 7.94 -13.61
N PHE A 36 0.75 7.96 -14.84
CA PHE A 36 1.13 9.16 -15.57
C PHE A 36 0.05 9.48 -16.60
N THR A 37 -0.81 10.44 -16.27
CA THR A 37 -1.91 10.89 -17.12
C THR A 37 -2.10 12.40 -17.00
N LYS A 38 -2.72 12.99 -18.03
CA LYS A 38 -3.14 14.39 -18.03
C LYS A 38 -4.43 14.59 -17.26
N ASP A 39 -5.35 13.62 -17.32
CA ASP A 39 -6.66 13.70 -16.70
C ASP A 39 -7.09 12.34 -16.12
N LEU A 40 -6.77 12.14 -14.84
CA LEU A 40 -7.13 10.93 -14.11
C LEU A 40 -8.66 10.75 -14.01
N VAL A 41 -9.42 11.85 -13.94
CA VAL A 41 -10.87 11.77 -13.78
C VAL A 41 -11.50 11.33 -15.09
N GLY A 42 -11.06 11.89 -16.21
CA GLY A 42 -11.46 11.43 -17.54
C GLY A 42 -11.14 9.96 -17.78
N ASP A 43 -9.95 9.51 -17.35
CA ASP A 43 -9.55 8.11 -17.50
C ASP A 43 -10.48 7.16 -16.73
N LEU A 44 -10.73 7.45 -15.45
CA LEU A 44 -11.57 6.62 -14.58
C LEU A 44 -13.06 6.64 -14.97
N THR A 45 -13.50 7.68 -15.68
CA THR A 45 -14.88 7.82 -16.17
C THR A 45 -15.09 7.32 -17.58
N SER A 46 -14.02 6.89 -18.26
CA SER A 46 -14.08 6.27 -19.57
C SER A 46 -15.00 5.04 -19.60
N PRO A 47 -15.62 4.72 -20.75
CA PRO A 47 -16.50 3.54 -20.88
C PRO A 47 -15.83 2.22 -20.46
N THR A 48 -14.50 2.14 -20.56
CA THR A 48 -13.70 0.97 -20.19
C THR A 48 -13.53 0.82 -18.68
N LEU A 49 -13.18 1.90 -17.97
CA LEU A 49 -12.89 1.82 -16.52
C LEU A 49 -14.11 2.11 -15.64
N ARG A 50 -15.06 2.94 -16.09
CA ARG A 50 -16.25 3.32 -15.33
C ARG A 50 -17.05 2.13 -14.75
N PRO A 51 -17.18 0.97 -15.42
CA PRO A 51 -17.91 -0.18 -14.89
C PRO A 51 -17.29 -0.78 -13.63
N ILE A 52 -15.96 -0.74 -13.49
CA ILE A 52 -15.24 -1.35 -12.36
C ILE A 52 -14.97 -0.36 -11.21
N MET A 53 -15.30 0.92 -11.38
CA MET A 53 -14.99 1.97 -10.41
C MET A 53 -16.17 2.29 -9.47
N ASP A 54 -15.89 2.35 -8.18
CA ASP A 54 -16.74 2.87 -7.11
C ASP A 54 -16.29 4.30 -6.73
N PHE A 55 -17.13 5.27 -7.07
CA PHE A 55 -16.93 6.70 -6.80
C PHE A 55 -17.62 7.18 -5.52
N SER A 56 -18.19 6.29 -4.71
CA SER A 56 -18.94 6.67 -3.51
C SER A 56 -18.13 7.40 -2.44
N ASN A 57 -16.79 7.28 -2.48
CA ASN A 57 -15.87 7.94 -1.55
C ASN A 57 -15.29 9.26 -2.08
N TRP A 58 -15.70 9.71 -3.27
CA TRP A 58 -15.23 10.95 -3.87
C TRP A 58 -15.99 12.17 -3.31
N ASP A 59 -15.38 13.35 -3.37
CA ASP A 59 -16.01 14.60 -2.95
C ASP A 59 -17.26 14.91 -3.81
N PRO A 60 -18.47 14.92 -3.24
CA PRO A 60 -19.68 15.24 -3.99
C PRO A 60 -19.74 16.71 -4.42
N PHE A 61 -19.06 17.63 -3.72
CA PHE A 61 -19.01 19.04 -4.13
C PHE A 61 -18.12 19.24 -5.35
N LYS A 62 -17.01 18.51 -5.42
CA LYS A 62 -16.06 18.60 -6.54
C LYS A 62 -16.50 17.76 -7.75
N TYR A 63 -17.15 16.62 -7.52
CA TYR A 63 -17.54 15.67 -8.57
C TYR A 63 -18.99 15.18 -8.43
N PRO A 64 -19.99 16.08 -8.43
CA PRO A 64 -21.39 15.73 -8.14
C PRO A 64 -21.98 14.70 -9.10
N HIS A 65 -21.50 14.67 -10.35
CA HIS A 65 -21.97 13.76 -11.40
C HIS A 65 -21.32 12.36 -11.33
N LEU A 66 -20.28 12.17 -10.52
CA LEU A 66 -19.57 10.89 -10.39
C LEU A 66 -20.00 10.10 -9.16
N VAL A 67 -20.33 10.81 -8.07
CA VAL A 67 -20.71 10.18 -6.81
C VAL A 67 -22.07 9.51 -6.97
N ASN A 68 -22.08 8.18 -6.99
CA ASN A 68 -23.30 7.37 -6.99
C ASN A 68 -23.16 6.29 -5.91
N SER A 69 -24.15 6.21 -5.02
CA SER A 69 -24.21 5.22 -3.94
C SER A 69 -24.58 3.82 -4.41
N GLN A 70 -25.07 3.65 -5.64
CA GLN A 70 -25.50 2.35 -6.18
C GLN A 70 -24.38 1.30 -6.24
N LYS A 71 -23.13 1.72 -6.50
CA LYS A 71 -21.96 0.83 -6.57
C LYS A 71 -21.16 0.77 -5.27
N LYS A 72 -21.66 1.38 -4.19
CA LYS A 72 -20.92 1.50 -2.93
C LYS A 72 -20.63 0.12 -2.35
N ASN A 73 -19.35 -0.23 -2.28
CA ASN A 73 -18.88 -1.56 -1.81
C ASN A 73 -19.46 -2.75 -2.60
N GLU A 74 -19.77 -2.57 -3.88
CA GLU A 74 -20.15 -3.67 -4.76
C GLU A 74 -18.97 -4.63 -4.94
N PHE A 75 -19.23 -5.94 -4.94
CA PHE A 75 -18.17 -6.94 -5.11
C PHE A 75 -17.48 -6.78 -6.48
N GLY A 76 -16.16 -6.83 -6.49
CA GLY A 76 -15.36 -6.63 -7.72
C GLY A 76 -15.14 -5.16 -8.11
N SER A 77 -15.79 -4.20 -7.44
CA SER A 77 -15.53 -2.78 -7.67
C SER A 77 -14.25 -2.29 -6.96
N ILE A 78 -13.57 -1.33 -7.58
CA ILE A 78 -12.41 -0.63 -7.01
C ILE A 78 -12.83 0.77 -6.59
N LYS A 79 -12.52 1.10 -5.34
CA LYS A 79 -12.70 2.46 -4.79
C LYS A 79 -11.35 3.13 -4.54
N ASN A 80 -11.32 4.45 -4.70
CA ASN A 80 -10.23 5.26 -4.17
C ASN A 80 -10.38 5.36 -2.65
N GLU A 81 -9.46 4.73 -1.90
CA GLU A 81 -9.51 4.73 -0.43
C GLU A 81 -9.22 6.09 0.21
N LEU A 82 -8.48 6.97 -0.47
CA LEU A 82 -8.16 8.30 0.06
C LEU A 82 -9.26 9.34 -0.20
N GLY A 83 -10.26 8.98 -1.01
CA GLY A 83 -11.34 9.89 -1.37
C GLY A 83 -10.80 11.16 -2.01
N SER A 84 -11.04 12.30 -1.37
CA SER A 84 -10.60 13.63 -1.81
C SER A 84 -9.18 14.00 -1.39
N ASP A 85 -8.55 13.23 -0.49
CA ASP A 85 -7.20 13.54 -0.02
C ASP A 85 -6.16 13.22 -1.11
N THR A 86 -5.30 14.18 -1.43
CA THR A 86 -4.23 14.01 -2.41
C THR A 86 -3.15 13.06 -1.86
N PHE A 87 -2.89 11.96 -2.57
CA PHE A 87 -1.77 11.05 -2.31
C PHE A 87 -0.43 11.74 -2.64
N ILE A 88 0.44 11.97 -1.66
CA ILE A 88 1.74 12.63 -1.88
C ILE A 88 2.86 11.61 -1.99
N LYS A 89 2.94 10.68 -1.04
CA LYS A 89 4.07 9.75 -0.95
C LYS A 89 3.66 8.41 -0.37
N LEU A 90 4.22 7.36 -0.95
CA LEU A 90 4.25 6.01 -0.39
C LEU A 90 5.65 5.70 0.13
N ILE A 91 5.72 5.06 1.29
CA ILE A 91 6.95 4.44 1.80
C ILE A 91 6.58 3.00 2.18
N GLY A 92 6.95 2.04 1.33
CA GLY A 92 6.83 0.61 1.64
C GLY A 92 8.13 0.12 2.25
N ALA A 93 8.10 -0.33 3.51
CA ALA A 93 9.29 -0.82 4.19
C ALA A 93 9.47 -2.33 3.99
N SER A 94 8.38 -3.08 4.07
CA SER A 94 8.32 -4.52 3.85
C SER A 94 6.87 -4.91 3.58
N PRO A 95 6.59 -6.14 3.09
CA PRO A 95 5.22 -6.62 2.94
C PRO A 95 4.37 -6.41 4.20
N GLU A 96 3.12 -5.96 4.02
CA GLU A 96 2.20 -5.55 5.11
C GLU A 96 2.74 -4.44 6.06
N CYS A 97 3.80 -3.72 5.66
CA CYS A 97 4.42 -2.63 6.42
C CYS A 97 4.69 -1.40 5.52
N TYR A 98 3.80 -0.41 5.56
CA TYR A 98 3.89 0.79 4.72
C TYR A 98 3.31 2.04 5.40
N CYS A 99 3.69 3.20 4.86
CA CYS A 99 3.16 4.50 5.23
C CYS A 99 2.78 5.31 3.99
N VAL A 100 1.55 5.83 3.98
CA VAL A 100 1.04 6.78 2.99
C VAL A 100 0.96 8.15 3.65
N VAL A 101 1.54 9.14 2.97
CA VAL A 101 1.46 10.55 3.34
C VAL A 101 0.51 11.25 2.36
N THR A 102 -0.48 11.95 2.89
CA THR A 102 -1.38 12.80 2.09
C THR A 102 -1.00 14.27 2.21
N GLN A 103 -1.56 15.12 1.35
CA GLN A 103 -1.30 16.56 1.34
C GLN A 103 -1.67 17.26 2.67
N ASN A 104 -2.65 16.72 3.38
CA ASN A 104 -3.08 17.20 4.70
C ASN A 104 -2.24 16.62 5.85
N GLU A 105 -1.05 16.10 5.55
CA GLU A 105 -0.15 15.38 6.48
C GLU A 105 -0.80 14.21 7.23
N LYS A 106 -1.96 13.72 6.77
CA LYS A 106 -2.59 12.54 7.34
C LYS A 106 -1.75 11.33 6.95
N LEU A 107 -1.44 10.52 7.96
CA LEU A 107 -0.68 9.29 7.78
C LEU A 107 -1.62 8.09 7.83
N LYS A 108 -1.74 7.38 6.71
CA LYS A 108 -2.29 6.01 6.72
C LYS A 108 -1.12 5.04 6.83
N LYS A 109 -1.13 4.23 7.88
CA LYS A 109 0.01 3.36 8.23
C LYS A 109 -0.47 1.94 8.38
N ALA A 110 0.31 1.00 7.87
CA ALA A 110 0.19 -0.41 8.17
C ALA A 110 1.54 -0.90 8.70
N ALA A 111 1.51 -1.66 9.78
CA ALA A 111 2.66 -2.36 10.35
C ALA A 111 2.12 -3.59 11.07
N LYS A 112 1.92 -4.68 10.32
CA LYS A 112 1.29 -5.89 10.86
C LYS A 112 2.02 -6.38 12.11
N GLY A 113 1.24 -6.84 13.10
CA GLY A 113 1.78 -7.31 14.37
C GLY A 113 2.07 -6.21 15.40
N THR A 114 2.01 -4.93 15.00
CA THR A 114 2.12 -3.77 15.90
C THR A 114 0.73 -3.30 16.34
N SER A 115 0.58 -2.94 17.62
CA SER A 115 -0.71 -2.47 18.13
C SER A 115 -1.06 -1.08 17.57
N LYS A 116 -2.36 -0.82 17.32
CA LYS A 116 -2.82 0.47 16.77
C LYS A 116 -2.37 1.67 17.61
N HIS A 117 -2.36 1.54 18.94
CA HIS A 117 -1.90 2.58 19.84
C HIS A 117 -0.42 2.92 19.62
N LEU A 118 0.43 1.90 19.50
CA LEU A 118 1.87 2.10 19.25
C LEU A 118 2.13 2.66 17.85
N MET A 119 1.38 2.22 16.83
CA MET A 119 1.49 2.80 15.48
C MET A 119 1.16 4.29 15.47
N LYS A 120 0.11 4.70 16.20
CA LYS A 120 -0.28 6.11 16.31
C LYS A 120 0.79 6.92 17.06
N LYS A 121 1.34 6.37 18.14
CA LYS A 121 2.25 7.07 19.05
C LYS A 121 3.69 7.19 18.51
N TYR A 122 4.23 6.13 17.89
CA TYR A 122 5.67 6.03 17.64
C TYR A 122 6.06 5.87 16.16
N LEU A 123 5.19 5.34 15.30
CA LEU A 123 5.56 5.04 13.91
C LEU A 123 5.34 6.27 13.01
N MET A 124 6.22 7.25 13.07
CA MET A 124 6.20 8.43 12.18
C MET A 124 6.70 8.08 10.77
N ALA A 125 6.35 8.87 9.76
CA ALA A 125 6.78 8.65 8.37
C ALA A 125 8.33 8.56 8.26
N GLU A 126 9.06 9.33 9.05
CA GLU A 126 10.52 9.30 9.09
C GLU A 126 11.07 7.93 9.48
N ARG A 127 10.43 7.21 10.41
CA ARG A 127 10.86 5.87 10.82
C ARG A 127 10.77 4.85 9.69
N PHE A 128 9.80 5.01 8.78
CA PHE A 128 9.72 4.18 7.58
C PHE A 128 10.84 4.51 6.60
N LYS A 129 11.21 5.80 6.44
CA LYS A 129 12.34 6.19 5.59
C LYS A 129 13.66 5.68 6.13
N GLU A 130 13.92 5.87 7.43
CA GLU A 130 15.12 5.36 8.09
C GLU A 130 15.23 3.83 7.93
N ALA A 131 14.10 3.11 7.99
CA ALA A 131 14.11 1.67 7.78
C ALA A 131 14.49 1.28 6.34
N VAL A 132 13.96 1.99 5.33
CA VAL A 132 14.21 1.71 3.91
C VAL A 132 15.61 2.12 3.49
N PHE A 133 16.04 3.34 3.82
CA PHE A 133 17.28 3.92 3.29
C PHE A 133 18.50 3.74 4.20
N GLU A 134 18.29 3.59 5.51
CA GLU A 134 19.39 3.45 6.49
C GLU A 134 19.44 2.04 7.12
N GLY A 135 18.50 1.15 6.78
CA GLY A 135 18.41 -0.18 7.37
C GLY A 135 18.01 -0.18 8.85
N ARG A 136 17.45 0.92 9.37
CA ARG A 136 17.10 1.03 10.80
C ARG A 136 15.87 0.17 11.15
N VAL A 137 16.08 -0.80 12.04
CA VAL A 137 14.99 -1.62 12.58
C VAL A 137 14.32 -0.91 13.76
N ASN A 138 13.03 -0.65 13.65
CA ASN A 138 12.23 -0.11 14.74
C ASN A 138 11.54 -1.24 15.49
N ARG A 139 11.76 -1.34 16.80
CA ARG A 139 11.13 -2.32 17.68
C ARG A 139 10.11 -1.64 18.59
N THR A 140 9.06 -2.38 18.92
CA THR A 140 8.07 -1.97 19.91
C THR A 140 7.95 -3.00 21.00
N THR A 141 7.68 -2.52 22.21
CA THR A 141 7.56 -3.33 23.41
C THR A 141 6.14 -3.23 23.94
N THR A 142 5.53 -4.37 24.24
CA THR A 142 4.17 -4.46 24.79
C THR A 142 4.08 -5.54 25.84
N ASN A 143 3.31 -5.31 26.91
CA ASN A 143 2.93 -6.38 27.83
C ASN A 143 1.78 -7.20 27.22
N ALA A 144 1.91 -8.52 27.24
CA ALA A 144 0.90 -9.45 26.74
C ALA A 144 0.80 -10.68 27.66
N ILE A 145 -0.41 -11.23 27.74
CA ILE A 145 -0.64 -12.54 28.37
C ILE A 145 -0.36 -13.63 27.32
N ARG A 146 0.46 -14.62 27.66
CA ARG A 146 0.84 -15.74 26.79
C ARG A 146 0.67 -17.07 27.51
N SER A 147 0.23 -18.08 26.75
CA SER A 147 0.25 -19.47 27.21
C SER A 147 1.55 -20.13 26.78
N LEU A 148 2.33 -20.61 27.74
CA LEU A 148 3.53 -21.41 27.52
C LEU A 148 3.37 -22.69 28.32
N LYS A 149 3.43 -23.85 27.64
CA LYS A 149 3.22 -25.17 28.27
C LYS A 149 1.94 -25.22 29.14
N LEU A 150 0.83 -24.69 28.59
CA LEU A 150 -0.48 -24.62 29.25
C LEU A 150 -0.53 -23.77 30.54
N LYS A 151 0.47 -22.93 30.79
CA LYS A 151 0.48 -21.97 31.90
C LYS A 151 0.45 -20.54 31.35
N LEU A 152 -0.36 -19.69 31.96
CA LEU A 152 -0.47 -18.28 31.59
C LEU A 152 0.63 -17.46 32.27
N TYR A 153 1.26 -16.59 31.49
CA TYR A 153 2.27 -15.65 31.94
C TYR A 153 1.93 -14.26 31.43
N THR A 154 2.13 -13.24 32.27
CA THR A 154 2.21 -11.86 31.82
C THR A 154 3.66 -11.58 31.49
N MET A 155 3.93 -11.25 30.22
CA MET A 155 5.29 -11.08 29.73
C MET A 155 5.41 -9.80 28.92
N GLU A 156 6.57 -9.19 29.01
CA GLU A 156 6.98 -8.17 28.05
C GLU A 156 7.36 -8.85 26.72
N VAL A 157 6.77 -8.38 25.63
CA VAL A 157 7.02 -8.89 24.28
C VAL A 157 7.58 -7.77 23.44
N VAL A 158 8.80 -7.96 22.96
CA VAL A 158 9.45 -7.08 21.98
C VAL A 158 9.18 -7.63 20.59
N ARG A 159 8.73 -6.77 19.67
CA ARG A 159 8.48 -7.10 18.27
C ARG A 159 9.13 -6.08 17.36
N THR A 160 9.64 -6.54 16.22
CA THR A 160 9.97 -5.64 15.12
C THR A 160 8.68 -5.04 14.56
N ALA A 161 8.61 -3.71 14.52
CA ALA A 161 7.47 -2.97 14.02
C ALA A 161 7.68 -2.47 12.59
N ILE A 162 8.89 -1.96 12.29
CA ILE A 162 9.29 -1.54 10.94
C ILE A 162 10.69 -2.09 10.66
N SER A 163 10.84 -2.68 9.49
CA SER A 163 12.11 -3.14 8.93
C SER A 163 12.09 -2.92 7.42
N GLY A 164 13.20 -2.47 6.85
CA GLY A 164 13.41 -2.33 5.40
C GLY A 164 13.81 -3.63 4.71
N VAL A 165 14.11 -4.69 5.46
CA VAL A 165 14.42 -6.01 4.89
C VAL A 165 13.16 -6.86 4.79
N SER A 166 13.10 -7.68 3.75
CA SER A 166 12.04 -8.65 3.54
C SER A 166 12.63 -9.99 3.12
N ASP A 167 12.01 -11.04 3.62
CA ASP A 167 12.21 -12.45 3.29
C ASP A 167 11.30 -12.93 2.15
N MET A 168 10.57 -12.03 1.48
CA MET A 168 9.70 -12.36 0.35
C MET A 168 10.12 -11.71 -0.97
N VAL A 169 10.95 -10.67 -0.92
CA VAL A 169 11.44 -9.95 -2.11
C VAL A 169 12.95 -9.77 -2.08
N TYR A 170 13.55 -9.78 -3.26
CA TYR A 170 14.89 -9.29 -3.52
C TYR A 170 14.84 -7.78 -3.77
N ILE A 171 15.63 -7.01 -3.02
CA ILE A 171 15.72 -5.55 -3.13
C ILE A 171 16.99 -5.20 -3.91
N PHE A 172 16.86 -4.34 -4.92
CA PHE A 172 17.96 -3.89 -5.76
C PHE A 172 18.83 -2.85 -5.05
N ASP A 173 20.00 -2.54 -5.62
CA ASP A 173 20.95 -1.55 -5.06
C ASP A 173 20.36 -0.15 -4.93
N ASP A 174 19.29 0.18 -5.68
CA ASP A 174 18.55 1.44 -5.55
C ASP A 174 17.70 1.52 -4.26
N GLY A 175 17.57 0.41 -3.53
CA GLY A 175 16.79 0.29 -2.30
C GLY A 175 15.27 0.38 -2.49
N ILE A 176 14.77 0.43 -3.74
CA ILE A 176 13.37 0.70 -4.06
C ILE A 176 12.81 -0.36 -5.00
N THR A 177 13.55 -0.70 -6.05
CA THR A 177 13.14 -1.72 -7.01
C THR A 177 13.22 -3.08 -6.35
N THR A 178 12.17 -3.87 -6.52
CA THR A 178 12.08 -5.20 -5.92
C THR A 178 11.62 -6.23 -6.93
N LEU A 179 12.07 -7.46 -6.75
CA LEU A 179 11.53 -8.64 -7.43
C LEU A 179 11.10 -9.66 -6.39
N PRO A 180 10.03 -10.44 -6.64
CA PRO A 180 9.72 -11.61 -5.81
C PRO A 180 10.93 -12.54 -5.72
N LEU A 181 11.20 -13.10 -4.54
CA LEU A 181 12.25 -14.11 -4.42
C LEU A 181 11.97 -15.30 -5.36
N GLY A 182 13.01 -15.77 -6.06
CA GLY A 182 12.89 -16.82 -7.08
C GLY A 182 12.52 -16.31 -8.48
N HIS A 183 12.38 -15.00 -8.68
CA HIS A 183 12.19 -14.43 -10.02
C HIS A 183 13.44 -14.68 -10.90
N TYR A 184 13.26 -15.17 -12.15
CA TYR A 184 14.35 -15.57 -13.05
C TYR A 184 15.43 -14.49 -13.26
N LYS A 185 15.03 -13.21 -13.37
CA LYS A 185 15.97 -12.08 -13.48
C LYS A 185 16.93 -11.92 -12.30
N ILE A 186 16.62 -12.47 -11.13
CA ILE A 186 17.53 -12.44 -9.99
C ILE A 186 18.75 -13.33 -10.26
N GLU A 187 18.56 -14.45 -10.98
CA GLU A 187 19.65 -15.34 -11.35
C GLU A 187 20.53 -14.75 -12.46
N GLU A 188 19.93 -14.01 -13.40
CA GLU A 188 20.65 -13.31 -14.48
C GLU A 188 21.54 -12.16 -13.96
N MET A 189 21.32 -11.70 -12.73
CA MET A 189 22.07 -10.61 -12.09
C MET A 189 23.20 -11.10 -11.17
N LYS A 190 23.30 -12.42 -10.94
CA LYS A 190 24.39 -13.05 -10.17
C LYS A 190 25.54 -13.43 -11.09
#